data_AF-A0A3N5T349-F1
#
_entry.id   AF-A0A3N5T349-F1
#
_cell.length_a   1.000
_cell.length_b   1.000
_cell.length_c   1.000
_cell.angle_alpha   90.00
_cell.angle_beta   90.00
_cell.angle_gamma   90.00
#
_symmetry.space_group_name_H-M   'P 1'
#
loop_
_entity.id
_entity.type
_entity.pdbx_description
1 polymer ?
#
loop_
_entity_poly.entity_id
_entity_poly.type
_entity_poly.pdbx_seq_one_letter_code
_entity_poly.pdbx_strand_id
1 'polypeptide(L)'
;MVKERGEKRKKVTGCPHCPFGWEKLREMKENQTEFWAGDGFNRLRIVEADDRERRIHMVNQAGKITWPLNYKKLEEIHDKIHSGALTLIPYEIDKLIPTWGNYVTGLLKYFGCSKVEPKVEPK
;
A
#
# COMPACT_ATOMS: atom_id res chain seq x y z
N MET A 1 31.07 -27.86 22.66
CA MET A 1 30.97 -27.54 21.22
C MET A 1 29.49 -27.53 20.86
N VAL A 2 28.82 -26.38 21.00
CA VAL A 2 27.36 -26.27 20.76
C VAL A 2 27.20 -25.60 19.40
N LYS A 3 26.68 -26.35 18.42
CA LYS A 3 26.50 -25.87 17.04
C LYS A 3 25.33 -24.88 17.00
N GLU A 4 25.65 -23.62 16.68
CA GLU A 4 24.69 -22.58 16.36
C GLU A 4 23.81 -23.04 15.18
N ARG A 5 22.49 -23.13 15.39
CA ARG A 5 21.54 -23.28 14.29
C ARG A 5 21.32 -21.90 13.69
N GLY A 6 22.08 -21.59 12.64
CA GLY A 6 21.83 -20.47 11.76
C GLY A 6 20.44 -20.60 11.14
N GLU A 7 19.50 -19.83 11.67
CA GLU A 7 18.18 -19.67 11.11
C GLU A 7 18.32 -18.97 9.75
N LYS A 8 18.16 -19.75 8.68
CA LYS A 8 18.24 -19.26 7.30
C LYS A 8 17.15 -18.21 7.11
N ARG A 9 17.52 -16.93 7.10
CA ARG A 9 16.64 -15.82 6.72
C ARG A 9 16.09 -16.11 5.33
N LYS A 10 14.81 -16.50 5.24
CA LYS A 10 14.08 -16.55 3.97
C LYS A 10 14.21 -15.18 3.31
N LYS A 11 14.81 -15.12 2.12
CA LYS A 11 14.82 -13.91 1.31
C LYS A 11 13.38 -13.65 0.88
N VAL A 12 12.71 -12.76 1.60
CA VAL A 12 11.39 -12.26 1.21
C VAL A 12 11.60 -11.33 0.03
N THR A 13 11.23 -11.77 -1.17
CA THR A 13 11.18 -10.90 -2.34
C THR A 13 9.85 -10.17 -2.33
N GLY A 14 9.78 -9.03 -1.64
CA GLY A 14 8.72 -8.04 -1.88
C GLY A 14 8.72 -7.58 -3.34
N CYS A 15 7.66 -6.90 -3.79
CA CYS A 15 7.57 -6.37 -5.15
C CYS A 15 8.78 -5.44 -5.43
N PRO A 16 9.81 -5.87 -6.19
CA PRO A 16 11.08 -5.15 -6.20
C PRO A 16 11.03 -3.85 -7.03
N HIS A 17 9.91 -3.62 -7.73
CA HIS A 17 9.77 -2.59 -8.75
C HIS A 17 8.47 -1.77 -8.62
N CYS A 18 7.76 -1.80 -7.48
CA CYS A 18 6.61 -0.91 -7.36
C CYS A 18 7.09 0.54 -7.26
N PRO A 19 6.50 1.49 -8.02
CA PRO A 19 6.92 2.89 -8.01
C PRO A 19 6.30 3.66 -6.82
N PHE A 20 5.89 2.96 -5.75
CA PHE A 20 5.30 3.59 -4.58
C PHE A 20 6.32 4.52 -3.92
N GLY A 21 5.91 5.77 -3.69
CA GLY A 21 6.74 6.80 -3.08
C GLY A 21 6.01 8.14 -3.05
N TRP A 22 6.46 9.05 -2.19
CA TRP A 22 5.85 10.38 -2.06
C TRP A 22 5.77 11.11 -3.40
N GLU A 23 6.87 11.12 -4.15
CA GLU A 23 6.94 11.72 -5.49
C GLU A 23 5.85 11.20 -6.42
N LYS A 24 5.61 9.89 -6.39
CA LYS A 24 4.60 9.28 -7.24
C LYS A 24 3.18 9.66 -6.83
N LEU A 25 2.92 9.83 -5.52
CA LEU A 25 1.63 10.32 -5.04
C LEU A 25 1.37 11.77 -5.47
N ARG A 26 2.41 12.62 -5.49
CA ARG A 26 2.32 13.99 -6.03
C ARG A 26 2.02 13.98 -7.52
N GLU A 27 2.77 13.20 -8.28
CA GLU A 27 2.55 13.04 -9.72
C GLU A 27 1.12 12.56 -10.01
N MET A 28 0.62 11.58 -9.25
CA MET A 28 -0.76 11.09 -9.38
C MET A 28 -1.81 12.18 -9.11
N LYS A 29 -1.58 13.06 -8.13
CA LYS A 29 -2.45 14.22 -7.87
C LYS A 29 -2.44 15.18 -9.07
N GLU A 30 -1.26 15.55 -9.54
CA GLU A 30 -1.08 16.50 -10.66
C GLU A 30 -1.72 15.98 -11.94
N ASN A 31 -1.52 14.69 -12.24
CA ASN A 31 -2.09 14.02 -13.40
C ASN A 31 -3.56 13.61 -13.21
N GLN A 32 -4.18 13.93 -12.07
CA GLN A 32 -5.54 13.52 -11.70
C GLN A 32 -5.78 12.02 -11.91
N THR A 33 -4.77 11.21 -11.61
CA THR A 33 -4.77 9.77 -11.88
C THR A 33 -5.87 9.09 -11.09
N GLU A 34 -6.77 8.41 -11.82
CA GLU A 34 -7.80 7.57 -11.23
C GLU A 34 -7.30 6.14 -11.03
N PHE A 35 -7.73 5.54 -9.92
CA PHE A 35 -7.49 4.12 -9.63
C PHE A 35 -8.71 3.50 -8.95
N TRP A 36 -8.83 2.18 -9.05
CA TRP A 36 -9.92 1.46 -8.39
C TRP A 36 -9.66 1.31 -6.90
N ALA A 37 -10.70 1.46 -6.10
CA ALA A 37 -10.69 1.09 -4.69
C ALA A 37 -10.47 -0.43 -4.52
N GLY A 38 -10.18 -0.85 -3.29
CA GLY A 38 -9.91 -2.25 -2.96
C GLY A 38 -11.04 -3.21 -3.33
N ASP A 39 -12.28 -2.72 -3.28
CA ASP A 39 -13.54 -3.39 -3.65
C ASP A 39 -13.76 -3.55 -5.17
N GLY A 40 -13.06 -2.77 -6.00
CA GLY A 40 -13.20 -2.79 -7.45
C GLY A 40 -14.46 -2.10 -8.02
N PHE A 41 -15.29 -1.46 -7.18
CA PHE A 41 -16.53 -0.81 -7.61
C PHE A 41 -16.40 0.71 -7.71
N ASN A 42 -15.59 1.32 -6.85
CA ASN A 42 -15.44 2.78 -6.79
C ASN A 42 -14.10 3.22 -7.39
N ARG A 43 -14.11 4.29 -8.20
CA ARG A 43 -12.87 4.99 -8.53
C ARG A 43 -12.51 6.05 -7.51
N LEU A 44 -11.22 6.19 -7.31
CA LEU A 44 -10.58 7.12 -6.40
C LEU A 44 -9.53 7.91 -7.16
N ARG A 45 -9.25 9.13 -6.70
CA ARG A 45 -8.08 9.90 -7.10
C ARG A 45 -7.55 10.68 -5.90
N ILE A 46 -6.26 11.01 -5.93
CA ILE A 46 -5.67 11.91 -4.94
C ILE A 46 -6.04 13.34 -5.33
N VAL A 47 -6.69 14.07 -4.43
CA VAL A 47 -7.08 15.48 -4.62
C VAL A 47 -6.11 16.43 -3.93
N GLU A 48 -5.45 15.97 -2.87
CA GLU A 48 -4.50 16.77 -2.11
C GLU A 48 -3.31 15.90 -1.69
N ALA A 49 -2.11 16.49 -1.76
CA ALA A 49 -0.87 15.96 -1.23
C ALA A 49 -0.12 17.15 -0.64
N ASP A 50 -0.08 17.23 0.69
CA ASP A 50 0.56 18.30 1.45
C ASP A 50 2.03 17.94 1.69
N ASP A 51 2.95 18.71 1.10
CA ASP A 51 4.40 18.50 1.22
C ASP A 51 4.95 18.77 2.62
N ARG A 52 4.33 19.69 3.36
CA ARG A 52 4.80 20.11 4.69
C ARG A 52 4.39 19.09 5.74
N GLU A 53 3.13 18.66 5.72
CA GLU A 53 2.60 17.70 6.69
C GLU A 53 2.78 16.25 6.26
N ARG A 54 3.12 16.01 4.99
CA ARG A 54 3.17 14.70 4.34
C ARG A 54 1.89 13.92 4.54
N ARG A 55 0.78 14.49 4.08
CA ARG A 55 -0.56 13.92 4.15
C ARG A 55 -1.23 13.95 2.79
N ILE A 56 -2.13 13.00 2.54
CA ILE A 56 -2.94 12.96 1.32
C ILE A 56 -4.42 12.94 1.64
N HIS A 57 -5.21 13.53 0.75
CA HIS A 57 -6.65 13.37 0.69
C HIS A 57 -7.04 12.71 -0.63
N MET A 58 -7.99 11.79 -0.58
CA MET A 58 -8.56 11.15 -1.76
C MET A 58 -10.00 11.58 -1.93
N VAL A 59 -10.50 11.52 -3.16
CA VAL A 59 -11.91 11.77 -3.47
C VAL A 59 -12.46 10.59 -4.26
N ASN A 60 -13.68 10.18 -3.94
CA ASN A 60 -14.40 9.16 -4.71
C ASN A 60 -15.23 9.77 -5.84
N GLN A 61 -15.84 8.93 -6.68
CA GLN A 61 -16.69 9.36 -7.79
C GLN A 61 -17.91 10.21 -7.37
N ALA A 62 -18.38 10.05 -6.12
CA ALA A 62 -19.46 10.86 -5.57
C ALA A 62 -18.99 12.23 -5.05
N GLY A 63 -17.71 12.58 -5.20
CA GLY A 63 -17.14 13.83 -4.72
C GLY A 63 -16.86 13.85 -3.22
N LYS A 64 -17.02 12.72 -2.51
CA LYS A 64 -16.72 12.63 -1.08
C LYS A 64 -15.21 12.56 -0.88
N ILE A 65 -14.67 13.57 -0.20
CA ILE A 65 -13.26 13.65 0.19
C ILE A 65 -13.05 12.86 1.48
N THR A 66 -11.96 12.11 1.55
CA THR A 66 -11.55 11.37 2.75
C THR A 66 -11.05 12.33 3.83
N TRP A 67 -10.84 11.82 5.04
CA TRP A 67 -9.96 12.47 6.03
C TRP A 67 -8.51 12.52 5.49
N PRO A 68 -7.54 13.16 6.18
CA PRO A 68 -6.14 13.09 5.79
C PRO A 68 -5.52 11.73 6.16
N LEU A 69 -4.74 11.13 5.25
CA LEU A 69 -3.85 10.01 5.55
C LEU A 69 -2.41 10.48 5.63
N ASN A 70 -1.74 10.18 6.74
CA ASN A 70 -0.32 10.45 6.88
C ASN A 70 0.53 9.48 6.03
N TYR A 71 1.47 10.03 5.26
CA TYR A 71 2.34 9.26 4.38
C TYR A 71 3.18 8.24 5.13
N LYS A 72 3.71 8.58 6.32
CA LYS A 72 4.47 7.64 7.15
C LYS A 72 3.66 6.39 7.46
N LYS A 73 2.36 6.55 7.72
CA LYS A 73 1.50 5.41 8.01
C LYS A 73 1.24 4.54 6.78
N LEU A 74 1.10 5.17 5.62
CA LEU A 74 0.96 4.49 4.34
C LEU A 74 2.24 3.71 3.97
N GLU A 75 3.42 4.30 4.22
CA GLU A 75 4.73 3.67 4.05
C GLU A 75 4.90 2.45 4.98
N GLU A 76 4.55 2.57 6.27
CA GLU A 76 4.55 1.44 7.21
C GLU A 76 3.68 0.25 6.71
N ILE A 77 2.53 0.54 6.10
CA ILE A 77 1.62 -0.49 5.57
C ILE A 77 2.22 -1.13 4.31
N HIS A 78 2.75 -0.31 3.41
CA HIS A 78 3.44 -0.76 2.22
C HIS A 78 4.60 -1.73 2.57
N ASP A 79 5.44 -1.37 3.54
CA ASP A 79 6.58 -2.19 3.96
C ASP A 79 6.13 -3.51 4.62
N LYS A 80 5.04 -3.47 5.39
CA LYS A 80 4.44 -4.69 5.95
C LYS A 80 3.88 -5.62 4.87
N ILE A 81 3.34 -5.08 3.78
CA ILE A 81 2.87 -5.87 2.64
C ILE A 81 4.05 -6.50 1.90
N HIS A 82 5.12 -5.72 1.67
CA HIS A 82 6.33 -6.19 1.01
C HIS A 82 7.07 -7.26 1.80
N SER A 83 7.12 -7.14 3.12
CA SER A 83 7.68 -8.16 4.01
C SER A 83 6.78 -9.39 4.18
N GLY A 84 5.54 -9.36 3.68
CA GLY A 84 4.55 -10.41 3.86
C GLY A 84 3.92 -10.44 5.26
N ALA A 85 4.25 -9.48 6.13
CA ALA A 85 3.71 -9.35 7.48
C ALA A 85 2.24 -8.89 7.49
N LEU A 86 1.77 -8.29 6.39
CA LEU A 86 0.39 -7.84 6.22
C LEU A 86 -0.15 -8.29 4.87
N THR A 87 -1.39 -8.79 4.86
CA THR A 87 -2.08 -9.15 3.62
C THR A 87 -2.73 -7.90 3.02
N LEU A 88 -2.58 -7.69 1.70
CA LEU A 88 -3.21 -6.59 0.96
C LEU A 88 -4.72 -6.84 0.77
N ILE A 89 -5.47 -6.74 1.86
CA ILE A 89 -6.95 -6.75 1.86
C ILE A 89 -7.48 -5.63 2.76
N PRO A 90 -8.66 -5.06 2.45
CA PRO A 90 -9.17 -3.90 3.18
C PRO A 90 -9.28 -4.12 4.69
N TYR A 91 -9.82 -5.26 5.10
CA TYR A 91 -10.05 -5.60 6.50
C TYR A 91 -8.76 -5.59 7.35
N GLU A 92 -7.65 -6.12 6.82
CA GLU A 92 -6.38 -6.16 7.55
C GLU A 92 -5.74 -4.77 7.65
N ILE A 93 -5.89 -3.96 6.61
CA ILE A 93 -5.39 -2.58 6.61
C ILE A 93 -6.24 -1.70 7.55
N ASP A 94 -7.56 -1.89 7.58
CA ASP A 94 -8.46 -1.15 8.47
C ASP A 94 -8.14 -1.36 9.96
N LYS A 95 -7.59 -2.53 10.34
CA LYS A 95 -7.10 -2.75 11.71
C LYS A 95 -5.94 -1.82 12.09
N LEU A 96 -5.18 -1.34 11.11
CA LEU A 96 -4.02 -0.46 11.32
C LEU A 96 -4.38 1.02 11.12
N ILE A 97 -5.29 1.29 10.19
CA ILE A 97 -5.82 2.63 9.86
C ILE A 97 -7.33 2.52 9.60
N PRO A 98 -8.16 2.63 10.65
CA PRO A 98 -9.59 2.49 10.52
C PRO A 98 -10.17 3.40 9.43
N THR A 99 -11.08 2.83 8.62
CA THR A 99 -11.79 3.49 7.50
C THR A 99 -10.97 3.75 6.23
N TRP A 100 -9.69 3.39 6.22
CA TRP A 100 -8.79 3.57 5.07
C TRP A 100 -8.53 2.30 4.27
N GLY A 101 -8.92 1.14 4.79
CA GLY A 101 -8.58 -0.16 4.23
C GLY A 101 -8.93 -0.29 2.76
N ASN A 102 -10.13 0.14 2.36
CA ASN A 102 -10.57 0.08 0.97
C ASN A 102 -9.73 0.99 0.05
N TYR A 103 -9.48 2.22 0.49
CA TYR A 103 -8.73 3.22 -0.28
C TYR A 103 -7.26 2.83 -0.46
N VAL A 104 -6.60 2.44 0.63
CA VAL A 104 -5.19 2.06 0.63
C VAL A 104 -4.98 0.74 -0.10
N THR A 105 -5.90 -0.22 0.02
CA THR A 105 -5.82 -1.45 -0.78
C THR A 105 -5.84 -1.13 -2.27
N GLY A 106 -6.75 -0.26 -2.71
CA GLY A 106 -6.84 0.18 -4.10
C GLY A 106 -5.56 0.86 -4.59
N LEU A 107 -5.05 1.80 -3.80
CA LEU A 107 -3.81 2.54 -4.12
C LEU A 107 -2.60 1.60 -4.26
N LEU A 108 -2.41 0.67 -3.32
CA LEU A 108 -1.27 -0.24 -3.36
C LEU A 108 -1.41 -1.27 -4.48
N LYS A 109 -2.64 -1.74 -4.78
CA LYS A 109 -2.91 -2.54 -5.99
C LYS A 109 -2.56 -1.78 -7.27
N TYR A 110 -2.88 -0.49 -7.35
CA TYR A 110 -2.51 0.36 -8.49
C TYR A 110 -0.99 0.41 -8.70
N PHE A 111 -0.22 0.46 -7.61
CA PHE A 111 1.24 0.37 -7.69
C PHE A 111 1.79 -1.02 -7.99
N GLY A 112 0.93 -2.02 -8.19
CA GLY A 112 1.35 -3.40 -8.42
C GLY A 112 1.89 -4.08 -7.16
N CYS A 113 1.58 -3.57 -5.96
CA CYS A 113 1.86 -4.30 -4.74
C CYS A 113 1.00 -5.58 -4.75
N SER A 114 1.65 -6.73 -4.68
CA SER A 114 0.97 -8.02 -4.59
C SER A 114 1.55 -8.80 -3.41
N LYS A 115 0.73 -9.70 -2.88
CA LYS A 115 1.19 -10.63 -1.85
C LYS A 115 2.28 -11.49 -2.48
N VAL A 116 3.42 -11.59 -1.80
CA VAL A 116 4.50 -12.51 -2.17
C VAL A 116 3.91 -13.92 -2.21
N GLU A 117 3.66 -14.46 -3.41
CA GLU A 117 3.33 -15.87 -3.52
C GLU A 117 4.57 -16.66 -3.07
N PRO A 118 4.44 -17.62 -2.12
CA PRO A 118 5.55 -18.49 -1.82
C PRO A 118 5.87 -19.27 -3.09
N LYS A 119 7.07 -19.05 -3.67
CA LYS A 119 7.61 -19.95 -4.68
C LYS A 119 7.64 -21.34 -4.06
N VAL A 120 6.78 -22.24 -4.53
CA VAL A 120 6.95 -23.67 -4.31
C VAL A 120 8.14 -24.05 -5.16
N GLU A 121 9.30 -24.23 -4.53
CA GLU A 121 10.46 -24.80 -5.22
C GLU A 121 10.06 -26.20 -5.71
N PRO A 122 10.17 -26.51 -7.02
CA PRO A 122 9.96 -27.88 -7.48
C PRO A 122 11.00 -28.76 -6.79
N LYS A 123 10.53 -29.86 -6.19
CA LYS A 123 11.35 -30.91 -5.59
C LYS A 123 12.25 -31.57 -6.62
#